data_AF-A0A1H2TUJ8-F1
#
_entry.id   AF-A0A1H2TUJ8-F1
#
_cell.length_a   1.000
_cell.length_b   1.000
_cell.length_c   1.000
_cell.angle_alpha   90.00
_cell.angle_beta   90.00
_cell.angle_gamma   90.00
#
_symmetry.space_group_name_H-M   'P 1'
#
loop_
_entity.id
_entity.type
_entity.pdbx_description
1 polymer ?
#
loop_
_entity_poly.entity_id
_entity_poly.type
_entity_poly.pdbx_seq_one_letter_code
_entity_poly.pdbx_strand_id
1 'polypeptide(L)' 'MGKLIKFLIYLAIIGFIGLAVYAYVGPFFGADFAPPQVEIRESVTLEQQ' A
#
# COMPACT_ATOMS: atom_id res chain seq x y z
N MET A 1 22.17 -28.90 1.07
CA MET A 1 21.21 -27.97 1.70
C MET A 1 21.19 -26.56 1.09
N GLY A 2 22.29 -26.02 0.54
CA GLY A 2 22.28 -24.65 -0.03
C GLY A 2 21.36 -24.43 -1.25
N LYS A 3 21.11 -25.46 -2.08
CA LYS A 3 20.21 -25.35 -3.24
C LYS A 3 18.75 -25.07 -2.83
N LEU A 4 18.28 -25.71 -1.77
CA LEU A 4 16.91 -25.52 -1.26
C LEU A 4 16.74 -24.13 -0.64
N ILE A 5 17.71 -23.69 0.17
CA ILE A 5 17.67 -22.35 0.77
C ILE A 5 17.69 -21.27 -0.32
N LYS A 6 18.54 -21.43 -1.34
CA LYS A 6 18.59 -20.50 -2.48
C LYS A 6 17.25 -20.43 -3.22
N PHE A 7 16.57 -21.57 -3.39
CA PHE A 7 15.22 -21.62 -3.95
C PHE A 7 14.20 -20.88 -3.09
N LEU A 8 14.22 -21.07 -1.77
CA LEU A 8 13.33 -20.37 -0.85
C LEU A 8 13.52 -18.85 -0.88
N ILE A 9 14.77 -18.38 -1.02
CA ILE A 9 15.06 -16.95 -1.20
C ILE A 9 14.44 -16.42 -2.49
N TYR A 10 14.58 -17.13 -3.61
CA TYR A 10 13.94 -16.72 -4.86
C TYR A 10 12.42 -16.68 -4.74
N LEU A 11 11.82 -17.67 -4.08
CA LEU A 11 10.37 -17.71 -3.86
C LEU A 11 9.91 -16.55 -2.98
N ALA A 12 10.63 -16.23 -1.90
CA ALA A 12 10.35 -15.09 -1.05
C ALA A 12 10.41 -13.76 -1.82
N ILE A 13 11.43 -13.59 -2.67
CA ILE A 13 11.58 -12.40 -3.52
C ILE A 13 10.41 -12.29 -4.50
N ILE A 14 10.04 -13.38 -5.18
CA ILE A 14 8.92 -13.38 -6.13
C ILE A 14 7.60 -13.08 -5.41
N GLY A 15 7.37 -13.68 -4.24
CA GLY A 15 6.19 -13.40 -3.42
C GLY A 15 6.12 -11.93 -2.99
N PHE A 16 7.25 -11.37 -2.56
CA PHE A 16 7.35 -9.96 -2.19
C PHE A 16 7.05 -9.03 -3.38
N ILE A 17 7.62 -9.33 -4.56
CA ILE A 17 7.34 -8.56 -5.79
C ILE A 17 5.86 -8.67 -6.16
N GLY A 18 5.25 -9.85 -6.06
CA GLY A 18 3.82 -10.05 -6.32
C GLY A 18 2.93 -9.21 -5.39
N LEU A 19 3.26 -9.20 -4.10
CA LEU A 19 2.60 -8.35 -3.10
C LEU A 19 2.76 -6.85 -3.43
N ALA A 20 3.97 -6.43 -3.78
CA ALA A 20 4.24 -5.05 -4.15
C ALA A 20 3.43 -4.64 -5.39
N VAL A 21 3.44 -5.45 -6.46
CA VAL A 21 2.63 -5.20 -7.66
C VAL A 21 1.14 -5.13 -7.31
N TYR A 22 0.63 -6.04 -6.49
CA TYR A 22 -0.76 -6.01 -6.07
C TYR A 22 -1.11 -4.77 -5.24
N ALA A 23 -0.21 -4.23 -4.43
CA ALA A 23 -0.47 -3.00 -3.70
C ALA A 23 -0.67 -1.79 -4.65
N TYR A 24 0.02 -1.77 -5.80
CA TYR A 24 -0.13 -0.70 -6.80
C TYR A 24 -1.29 -0.94 -7.78
N VAL A 25 -1.52 -2.19 -8.19
CA VAL A 25 -2.53 -2.50 -9.20
C VAL A 25 -3.87 -2.91 -8.57
N GLY A 26 -3.89 -3.29 -7.30
CA GLY A 26 -5.06 -3.69 -6.53
C GLY A 26 -6.24 -2.71 -6.60
N PRO A 27 -6.02 -1.38 -6.57
CA PRO A 27 -7.13 -0.42 -6.72
C PRO A 27 -7.89 -0.56 -8.04
N PHE A 28 -7.24 -0.99 -9.12
CA PHE A 28 -7.90 -1.26 -10.41
C PHE A 28 -8.80 -2.50 -10.37
N PHE A 29 -8.59 -3.40 -9.40
CA PHE A 29 -9.42 -4.59 -9.16
C PHE A 29 -10.47 -4.38 -8.06
N GLY A 30 -10.64 -3.14 -7.58
CA GLY A 30 -11.62 -2.80 -6.53
C GLY A 30 -11.12 -3.02 -5.09
N ALA A 31 -9.81 -3.21 -4.89
CA ALA A 31 -9.24 -3.19 -3.55
C ALA A 31 -9.07 -1.74 -3.07
N ASP A 32 -9.72 -1.39 -1.95
CA ASP A 32 -9.53 -0.09 -1.31
C ASP A 32 -8.55 -0.23 -0.14
N PHE A 33 -7.39 0.42 -0.27
CA PHE A 33 -6.35 0.45 0.77
C PHE A 33 -6.34 1.78 1.54
N ALA A 34 -7.18 2.75 1.16
CA ALA A 34 -7.26 4.02 1.86
C ALA A 34 -8.08 3.87 3.16
N PRO A 35 -7.70 4.57 4.24
CA PRO A 35 -8.58 4.69 5.38
C PRO A 35 -9.85 5.46 4.98
N PRO A 36 -10.99 5.21 5.64
CA PRO A 36 -12.20 6.01 5.45
C PRO A 36 -11.89 7.49 5.66
N GLN A 37 -12.19 8.33 4.67
CA GLN A 37 -11.95 9.76 4.77
C GLN A 37 -13.06 10.40 5.60
N VAL A 38 -12.67 11.03 6.72
CA VAL A 38 -13.57 11.81 7.57
C VAL A 38 -13.33 13.28 7.29
N GLU A 39 -14.41 14.01 7.02
CA GLU A 39 -14.32 15.44 6.82
C GLU A 39 -14.08 16.15 8.17
N ILE A 40 -12.99 16.90 8.26
CA ILE A 40 -12.67 17.76 9.40
C ILE A 40 -12.82 19.20 8.91
N ARG A 41 -13.69 19.97 9.57
CA ARG A 41 -13.92 21.39 9.29
C ARG A 41 -13.53 22.19 10.52
N GLU A 42 -12.60 23.12 10.34
CA GLU A 42 -12.23 24.11 11.37
C GLU A 42 -12.72 25.49 10.94
N SER A 43 -13.30 26.23 11.88
CA SER A 43 -13.69 27.62 11.66
C SER A 43 -12.44 28.49 11.66
N VAL A 44 -12.20 29.22 10.57
CA VAL A 44 -11.13 30.23 10.50
C VAL A 44 -11.74 31.60 10.76
N THR A 45 -11.22 32.31 11.75
CA THR A 45 -11.53 33.73 11.96
C THR A 45 -10.64 34.55 11.02
N LEU A 46 -11.25 35.26 10.06
CA LEU A 46 -10.55 36.19 9.20
C LEU A 46 -10.51 37.56 9.89
N GLU A 47 -9.34 38.05 10.28
CA GLU A 47 -9.21 39.44 10.73
C GLU A 47 -9.17 40.38 9.52
N GLN A 48 -10.01 41.43 9.54
CA GLN A 48 -10.03 42.46 8.50
C GLN A 48 -8.77 43.34 8.63
N GLN A 49 -8.07 43.50 7.50
CA GLN A 49 -6.84 44.28 7.36
C GLN A 49 -7.12 45.80 7.31
#